data_AF-A0A1X3DDC5-F1
#
_entry.id   AF-A0A1X3DDC5-F1
#
_cell.length_a   1.000
_cell.length_b   1.000
_cell.length_c   1.000
_cell.angle_alpha   90.00
_cell.angle_beta   90.00
_cell.angle_gamma   90.00
#
_symmetry.space_group_name_H-M   'P 1'
#
loop_
_entity.id
_entity.type
_entity.pdbx_description
1 polymer ?
#
loop_
_entity_poly.entity_id
_entity_poly.type
_entity_poly.pdbx_seq_one_letter_code
_entity_poly.pdbx_strand_id
1 'polypeptide(L)' 'MRKIRKGYSRPLISRSIRSFDSLADAGRFIDRLTASNSNDYRFNIVQNGTRWTVCNVISGEL' A
#
# COMPACT_ATOMS: atom_id res chain seq x y z
N MET A 1 20.53 -8.10 -22.32
CA MET A 1 19.69 -7.67 -21.17
C MET A 1 18.80 -6.51 -21.62
N ARG A 2 17.47 -6.67 -21.65
CA ARG A 2 16.56 -5.56 -22.02
C ARG A 2 16.64 -4.48 -20.93
N LYS A 3 17.16 -3.29 -21.29
CA LYS A 3 17.19 -2.14 -20.37
C LYS A 3 15.75 -1.79 -19.98
N ILE A 4 15.43 -1.92 -18.69
CA ILE A 4 14.17 -1.44 -18.13
C ILE A 4 14.06 0.04 -18.49
N ARG A 5 12.93 0.47 -19.08
CA ARG A 5 12.76 1.87 -19.49
C ARG A 5 12.87 2.76 -18.25
N LYS A 6 13.52 3.92 -18.37
CA LYS A 6 13.76 4.88 -17.27
C LYS A 6 12.48 5.24 -16.48
N GLY A 7 11.28 5.16 -17.09
CA GLY A 7 10.01 5.35 -16.38
C GLY A 7 9.66 4.26 -15.35
N TYR A 8 10.23 3.06 -15.48
CA TYR A 8 10.10 1.95 -14.52
C TYR A 8 11.30 1.86 -13.58
N SER A 9 12.17 2.88 -13.53
CA SER A 9 13.35 2.86 -12.68
C SER A 9 13.03 3.08 -11.20
N ARG A 10 11.81 3.54 -10.88
CA ARG A 10 11.35 3.73 -9.50
C ARG A 10 10.42 2.56 -9.13
N PRO A 11 10.88 1.59 -8.33
CA PRO A 11 10.01 0.48 -7.94
C PRO A 11 8.86 0.99 -7.08
N LEU A 12 7.65 0.48 -7.30
CA LEU A 12 6.56 0.68 -6.36
C LEU A 12 6.77 -0.27 -5.18
N ILE A 13 6.83 0.28 -3.98
CA ILE A 13 7.07 -0.47 -2.75
C ILE A 13 5.78 -0.49 -1.93
N SER A 14 5.29 -1.69 -1.62
CA SER A 14 4.20 -1.91 -0.68
C SER A 14 4.77 -1.97 0.74
N ARG A 15 4.72 -0.86 1.47
CA ARG A 15 5.17 -0.78 2.87
C ARG A 15 4.01 -1.13 3.80
N SER A 16 4.13 -2.24 4.53
CA SER A 16 3.13 -2.67 5.52
C SER A 16 2.90 -1.60 6.60
N ILE A 17 1.64 -1.37 6.96
CA ILE A 17 1.23 -0.47 8.03
C ILE A 17 0.68 -1.28 9.21
N ARG A 18 -0.35 -2.11 8.96
CA ARG A 18 -1.07 -2.87 10.00
C ARG A 18 -1.86 -4.04 9.41
N SER A 19 -2.02 -5.11 10.18
CA SER A 19 -2.85 -6.26 9.84
C SER A 19 -4.14 -6.32 10.66
N PHE A 20 -5.19 -6.87 10.05
CA PHE A 20 -6.55 -6.99 10.58
C PHE A 20 -7.08 -8.40 10.36
N ASP A 21 -8.06 -8.81 11.15
CA ASP A 21 -8.65 -10.15 11.05
C ASP A 21 -9.77 -10.20 10.00
N SER A 22 -10.29 -9.04 9.58
CA SER A 22 -11.30 -8.92 8.53
C SER A 22 -10.94 -7.86 7.49
N LEU A 23 -11.41 -8.05 6.26
CA LEU A 23 -11.29 -7.08 5.18
C LEU A 23 -12.05 -5.77 5.52
N ALA A 24 -13.18 -5.89 6.21
CA ALA A 24 -14.00 -4.75 6.61
C ALA A 24 -13.25 -3.81 7.56
N ASP A 25 -12.52 -4.35 8.54
CA ASP A 25 -11.75 -3.53 9.47
C ASP A 25 -10.53 -2.88 8.82
N ALA A 26 -9.89 -3.60 7.88
CA ALA A 26 -8.84 -3.03 7.04
C ALA A 26 -9.35 -1.85 6.19
N GLY A 27 -10.54 -1.97 5.60
CA GLY A 27 -11.19 -0.88 4.85
C GLY A 27 -11.48 0.35 5.72
N ARG A 28 -12.15 0.15 6.86
CA ARG A 28 -12.42 1.24 7.83
C ARG A 28 -11.16 1.94 8.33
N PHE A 29 -10.03 1.21 8.40
CA PHE A 29 -8.75 1.82 8.75
C PHE A 29 -8.25 2.76 7.66
N ILE A 30 -8.35 2.38 6.39
CA ILE A 30 -8.01 3.26 5.26
C ILE A 30 -8.92 4.49 5.25
N ASP A 31 -10.23 4.32 5.44
CA ASP A 31 -11.19 5.44 5.48
C ASP A 31 -10.83 6.49 6.54
N ARG A 32 -10.36 6.04 7.71
CA ARG A 32 -9.88 6.95 8.76
C ARG A 32 -8.59 7.66 8.39
N LEU A 33 -7.67 6.97 7.73
CA LEU A 33 -6.41 7.56 7.26
C LEU A 33 -6.67 8.63 6.19
N THR A 34 -7.55 8.36 5.23
CA THR A 34 -7.90 9.30 4.15
C THR A 34 -8.72 10.47 4.67
N ALA A 35 -9.62 10.26 5.63
CA ALA A 35 -10.38 11.34 6.27
C ALA A 35 -9.47 12.31 7.07
N SER A 36 -8.38 11.81 7.64
CA SER A 36 -7.46 12.61 8.48
C SER A 36 -6.34 13.28 7.67
N ASN A 37 -6.02 12.75 6.48
CA ASN A 37 -4.97 13.27 5.61
C ASN A 37 -5.26 12.89 4.15
N SER A 38 -5.82 13.83 3.40
CA SER A 38 -6.21 13.65 2.00
C SER A 38 -5.05 13.76 0.99
N ASN A 39 -3.80 13.82 1.46
CA ASN A 39 -2.65 13.75 0.55
C ASN A 39 -2.72 12.45 -0.28
N ASP A 40 -2.09 12.48 -1.46
CA ASP A 40 -2.03 11.42 -2.51
C ASP A 40 -1.42 10.08 -2.06
N TYR A 41 -1.89 9.51 -0.95
CA TYR A 41 -1.50 8.20 -0.47
C TYR A 41 -2.27 7.14 -1.24
N ARG A 42 -1.51 6.23 -1.86
CA ARG A 42 -2.06 5.03 -2.50
C ARG A 42 -1.95 3.88 -1.50
N PHE A 43 -3.07 3.23 -1.17
CA PHE A 43 -3.08 2.09 -0.25
C PHE A 43 -3.41 0.80 -0.99
N ASN A 44 -2.83 -0.30 -0.52
CA ASN A 44 -3.18 -1.67 -0.94
C ASN A 44 -3.61 -2.47 0.28
N ILE A 45 -4.56 -3.41 0.11
CA ILE A 45 -4.88 -4.43 1.10
C ILE A 45 -4.43 -5.78 0.55
N VAL A 46 -3.56 -6.48 1.27
CA VAL A 46 -3.02 -7.78 0.88
C VAL A 46 -3.51 -8.84 1.87
N GLN A 47 -4.05 -9.94 1.36
CA GLN A 47 -4.39 -11.09 2.20
C GLN A 47 -3.13 -11.92 2.47
N ASN A 48 -2.79 -12.09 3.75
CA ASN A 48 -1.68 -12.91 4.22
C ASN A 48 -2.23 -14.00 5.13
N GLY A 49 -2.47 -15.18 4.55
CA GLY A 49 -3.16 -16.27 5.24
C GLY A 49 -4.59 -15.89 5.62
N THR A 50 -4.91 -15.90 6.91
CA THR A 50 -6.23 -15.54 7.44
C THR A 50 -6.38 -14.04 7.75
N ARG A 51 -5.32 -13.24 7.60
CA ARG A 51 -5.31 -11.82 7.97
C ARG A 51 -5.18 -10.90 6.76
N TRP A 52 -5.63 -9.67 6.92
CA TRP A 52 -5.62 -8.62 5.90
C TRP A 52 -4.66 -7.50 6.29
N THR A 53 -3.60 -7.31 5.51
CA THR A 53 -2.57 -6.30 5.77
C THR A 53 -2.81 -5.07 4.91
N VAL A 54 -2.98 -3.91 5.53
CA VAL A 54 -2.99 -2.62 4.85
C VAL A 54 -1.55 -2.16 4.64
N CYS A 55 -1.22 -1.79 3.41
CA CYS A 55 0.08 -1.29 2.97
C CYS A 55 -0.06 0.09 2.34
N ASN A 56 0.94 0.96 2.54
CA ASN A 56 1.12 2.19 1.77
C ASN A 56 1.99 1.89 0.54
N VAL A 57 1.57 2.35 -0.64
CA VAL A 57 2.30 2.24 -1.89
C VAL A 57 3.10 3.52 -2.09
N ILE A 58 4.42 3.40 -1.96
CA ILE A 58 5.37 4.50 -2.17
C ILE A 58 6.22 4.26 -3.41
N SER A 59 6.64 5.34 -4.07
CA SER A 59 7.69 5.26 -5.08
C SER A 59 9.03 5.08 -4.36
N GLY A 60 9.79 4.06 -4.71
CA GLY A 60 11.19 3.94 -4.28
C GLY A 60 12.03 5.10 -4.83
N GLU A 61 13.03 5.50 -4.05
CA GLU A 61 14.19 6.26 -4.53
C GLU A 61 15.29 5.26 -4.91
N LEU A 62 16.00 5.54 -5.99
CA LEU A 62 17.19 4.78 -6.42
C LEU A 62 18.42 5.30 -5.71
#